data_AF-A0A646KPD8-F1
#
_entry.id   AF-A0A646KPD8-F1
#
_cell.length_a   1.000
_cell.length_b   1.000
_cell.length_c   1.000
_cell.angle_alpha   90.00
_cell.angle_beta   90.00
_cell.angle_gamma   90.00
#
_symmetry.space_group_name_H-M   'P 1'
#
loop_
_entity.id
_entity.type
_entity.pdbx_description
1 polymer ?
#
loop_
_entity_poly.entity_id
_entity_poly.type
_entity_poly.pdbx_seq_one_letter_code
_entity_poly.pdbx_strand_id
1 'polypeptide(L)'
;SGDTLGYKVALPADRNRAGEPVWFSGSKLAPDLSLPKIRHRLETSALDTEDEPRPRPAAARRNAVTPVIRAATALDQDDDGTVVAQLVGTGELLDALAKTAPATTRRELSQAARAFERATRTHERAARADHRALRSAARGVLRAGDALGRGEDGGTTAMVLSTLVLVTLAAARWHSAHGHAQQAAAARQAAQHLRTAYQAAAAPPLRAMHDHARRLPEPVRHQHTATIVGALPEQAARLRHEPGWDALLATLDQARHAGHDPAALLKTVVEQRELDTAENVNDVLIWRIRHTAGLPTIPKPATGPAPARPRAPKPTAVVTYTTPTPSGQRRSRR
;
A
#
# COMPACT_ATOMS: atom_id res chain seq x y z
N SER A 1 -38.76 -25.77 -11.09
CA SER A 1 -38.26 -24.72 -10.19
C SER A 1 -36.78 -24.95 -9.99
N GLY A 2 -35.94 -24.02 -10.47
CA GLY A 2 -34.47 -24.15 -10.52
C GLY A 2 -33.75 -23.17 -9.61
N ASP A 3 -34.45 -22.60 -8.62
CA ASP A 3 -33.88 -21.60 -7.74
C ASP A 3 -32.73 -22.19 -6.92
N THR A 4 -31.58 -21.51 -6.96
CA THR A 4 -30.42 -21.91 -6.16
C THR A 4 -30.78 -21.80 -4.68
N LEU A 5 -30.90 -22.93 -3.99
CA LEU A 5 -31.26 -23.02 -2.57
C LEU A 5 -30.05 -22.86 -1.63
N GLY A 6 -28.83 -22.97 -2.15
CA GLY A 6 -27.62 -22.88 -1.36
C GLY A 6 -26.36 -23.08 -2.19
N TYR A 7 -25.22 -23.08 -1.49
CA TYR A 7 -23.92 -23.37 -2.08
C TYR A 7 -23.10 -24.24 -1.11
N LYS A 8 -22.10 -24.92 -1.65
CA LYS A 8 -21.10 -25.67 -0.90
C LYS A 8 -19.70 -25.21 -1.31
N VAL A 9 -18.78 -25.19 -0.36
CA VAL A 9 -17.36 -24.89 -0.61
C VAL A 9 -16.49 -25.96 0.02
N ALA A 10 -15.31 -26.16 -0.55
CA ALA A 10 -14.28 -27.02 -0.02
C ALA A 10 -12.93 -26.30 -0.18
N LEU A 11 -12.07 -26.38 0.84
CA LEU A 11 -10.69 -25.91 0.71
C LEU A 11 -9.92 -26.90 -0.18
N PRO A 12 -9.07 -26.44 -1.13
CA PRO A 12 -8.35 -27.35 -2.03
C PRO A 12 -7.49 -28.42 -1.31
N ALA A 13 -7.01 -28.08 -0.12
CA ALA A 13 -6.20 -28.94 0.74
C ALA A 13 -7.00 -29.81 1.72
N ASP A 14 -8.31 -29.57 1.88
CA ASP A 14 -9.17 -30.32 2.80
C ASP A 14 -9.84 -31.48 2.06
N ARG A 15 -9.20 -32.64 2.15
CA ARG A 15 -9.59 -33.86 1.45
C ARG A 15 -9.78 -35.00 2.43
N ASN A 16 -10.80 -35.83 2.16
CA ASN A 16 -11.05 -37.05 2.94
C ASN A 16 -9.96 -38.10 2.67
N ARG A 17 -10.03 -39.24 3.36
CA ARG A 17 -9.07 -40.36 3.19
C ARG A 17 -9.05 -40.92 1.75
N ALA A 18 -10.11 -40.73 0.97
CA ALA A 18 -10.20 -41.11 -0.44
C ALA A 18 -9.65 -40.02 -1.40
N GLY A 19 -9.15 -38.90 -0.88
CA GLY A 19 -8.63 -37.79 -1.68
C GLY A 19 -9.72 -36.88 -2.27
N GLU A 20 -10.98 -37.02 -1.86
CA GLU A 20 -12.09 -36.19 -2.35
C GLU A 20 -12.25 -34.92 -1.48
N PRO A 21 -12.66 -33.79 -2.06
CA PRO A 21 -12.89 -32.56 -1.29
C PRO A 21 -13.96 -32.72 -0.21
N VAL A 22 -13.68 -32.22 0.99
CA VAL A 22 -14.67 -32.16 2.07
C VAL A 22 -15.54 -30.90 1.90
N TRP A 23 -16.82 -31.09 1.61
CA TRP A 23 -17.75 -30.00 1.32
C TRP A 23 -18.52 -29.53 2.56
N PHE A 24 -18.56 -28.21 2.75
CA PHE A 24 -19.37 -27.54 3.77
C PHE A 24 -20.39 -26.61 3.12
N SER A 25 -21.63 -26.59 3.63
CA SER A 25 -22.58 -25.55 3.24
C SER A 25 -22.21 -24.23 3.90
N GLY A 26 -22.54 -23.10 3.26
CA GLY A 26 -22.29 -21.78 3.84
C GLY A 26 -22.87 -21.63 5.26
N SER A 27 -24.10 -22.09 5.49
CA SER A 27 -24.73 -22.09 6.83
C SER A 27 -24.02 -22.95 7.88
N LYS A 28 -23.34 -24.04 7.45
CA LYS A 28 -22.56 -24.91 8.35
C LYS A 28 -21.21 -24.28 8.71
N LEU A 29 -20.68 -23.42 7.84
CA LEU A 29 -19.49 -22.62 8.14
C LEU A 29 -19.81 -21.50 9.12
N ALA A 30 -20.86 -20.71 8.84
CA ALA A 30 -21.37 -19.72 9.76
C ALA A 30 -22.83 -19.35 9.46
N PRO A 31 -23.65 -18.99 10.47
CA PRO A 31 -25.06 -18.66 10.26
C PRO A 31 -25.31 -17.48 9.31
N ASP A 32 -24.33 -16.60 9.14
CA ASP A 32 -24.38 -15.39 8.32
C ASP A 32 -23.90 -15.62 6.87
N LEU A 33 -23.28 -16.79 6.61
CA LEU A 33 -22.88 -17.28 5.30
C LEU A 33 -23.98 -18.12 4.62
N SER A 34 -25.23 -18.06 5.10
CA SER A 34 -26.35 -18.64 4.36
C SER A 34 -26.61 -17.85 3.07
N LEU A 35 -27.01 -18.53 1.99
CA LEU A 35 -27.28 -17.89 0.69
C LEU A 35 -28.28 -16.71 0.79
N PRO A 36 -29.39 -16.80 1.56
CA PRO A 36 -30.30 -15.66 1.72
C PRO A 36 -29.63 -14.44 2.37
N LYS A 37 -28.77 -14.64 3.36
CA LYS A 37 -28.08 -13.54 4.04
C LYS A 37 -26.98 -12.92 3.18
N ILE A 38 -26.32 -13.72 2.34
CA ILE A 38 -25.36 -13.21 1.35
C ILE A 38 -26.09 -12.36 0.30
N ARG A 39 -27.20 -12.85 -0.26
CA ARG A 39 -28.03 -12.07 -1.21
C ARG A 39 -28.47 -10.74 -0.61
N HIS A 40 -29.03 -10.79 0.60
CA HIS A 40 -29.45 -9.58 1.31
C HIS A 40 -28.29 -8.58 1.52
N ARG A 41 -27.09 -9.06 1.86
CA ARG A 41 -25.89 -8.20 2.00
C ARG A 41 -25.41 -7.60 0.67
N LEU A 42 -25.54 -8.34 -0.42
CA LEU A 42 -25.19 -7.87 -1.76
C LEU A 42 -26.20 -6.85 -2.27
N GLU A 43 -27.49 -7.03 -1.97
CA GLU A 43 -28.58 -6.09 -2.31
C GLU A 43 -28.50 -4.78 -1.52
N THR A 44 -28.11 -4.85 -0.24
CA THR A 44 -27.99 -3.67 0.65
C THR A 44 -26.64 -2.95 0.55
N SER A 45 -25.62 -3.59 -0.02
CA SER A 45 -24.40 -2.88 -0.41
C SER A 45 -24.68 -2.12 -1.68
N ALA A 46 -24.46 -0.80 -1.70
CA ALA A 46 -24.39 -0.06 -2.94
C ALA A 46 -23.45 -0.79 -3.89
N LEU A 47 -23.98 -1.26 -5.02
CA LEU A 47 -23.19 -1.88 -6.07
C LEU A 47 -22.27 -0.78 -6.59
N ASP A 48 -20.95 -0.99 -6.48
CA ASP A 48 -19.98 -0.12 -7.13
C ASP A 48 -20.38 -0.06 -8.62
N THR A 49 -20.71 1.12 -9.14
CA THR A 49 -21.06 1.29 -10.55
C THR A 49 -19.92 0.75 -11.42
N GLU A 50 -20.23 -0.21 -12.30
CA GLU A 50 -19.22 -0.87 -13.15
C GLU A 50 -18.43 0.10 -14.03
N ASP A 51 -18.96 1.31 -14.26
CA ASP A 51 -18.35 2.38 -15.05
C ASP A 51 -17.22 3.14 -14.33
N GLU A 52 -16.96 2.92 -13.05
CA GLU A 52 -15.84 3.59 -12.40
C GLU A 52 -14.48 3.07 -12.90
N PRO A 53 -13.55 3.96 -13.33
CA PRO A 53 -12.23 3.57 -13.77
C PRO A 53 -11.51 2.73 -12.72
N ARG A 54 -10.96 1.58 -13.15
CA ARG A 54 -10.19 0.71 -12.26
C ARG A 54 -9.00 1.49 -11.68
N PRO A 55 -8.87 1.59 -10.34
CA PRO A 55 -7.75 2.30 -9.74
C PRO A 55 -6.44 1.58 -10.02
N ARG A 56 -5.34 2.34 -10.10
CA ARG A 56 -4.00 1.73 -10.22
C ARG A 56 -3.61 1.05 -8.90
N PRO A 57 -2.90 -0.10 -8.93
CA PRO A 57 -2.42 -0.80 -7.73
C PRO A 57 -1.73 0.09 -6.69
N ALA A 58 -0.83 0.97 -7.11
CA ALA A 58 -0.19 1.94 -6.22
C ALA A 58 -1.17 2.94 -5.58
N ALA A 59 -2.12 3.46 -6.35
CA ALA A 59 -3.08 4.45 -5.85
C ALA A 59 -4.02 3.82 -4.82
N ALA A 60 -4.52 2.61 -5.09
CA ALA A 60 -5.37 1.89 -4.13
C ALA A 60 -4.65 1.59 -2.81
N ARG A 61 -3.36 1.18 -2.86
CA ARG A 61 -2.55 0.93 -1.65
C ARG A 61 -2.25 2.20 -0.88
N ARG A 62 -1.95 3.31 -1.56
CA ARG A 62 -1.78 4.63 -0.92
C ARG A 62 -3.08 5.08 -0.23
N ASN A 63 -4.22 4.94 -0.91
CA ASN A 63 -5.52 5.32 -0.34
C ASN A 63 -5.92 4.48 0.87
N ALA A 64 -5.40 3.25 1.00
CA ALA A 64 -5.64 2.40 2.15
C ALA A 64 -4.92 2.87 3.43
N VAL A 65 -3.91 3.73 3.34
CA VAL A 65 -3.12 4.21 4.50
C VAL A 65 -4.00 5.00 5.48
N THR A 66 -4.81 5.94 4.98
CA THR A 66 -5.64 6.79 5.85
C THR A 66 -6.66 5.99 6.68
N PRO A 67 -7.44 5.05 6.11
CA PRO A 67 -8.28 4.15 6.89
C PRO A 67 -7.52 3.33 7.94
N VAL A 68 -6.30 2.87 7.63
CA VAL A 68 -5.48 2.10 8.60
C VAL A 68 -4.99 2.98 9.75
N ILE A 69 -4.58 4.22 9.48
CA ILE A 69 -4.23 5.19 10.55
C ILE A 69 -5.44 5.41 11.47
N ARG A 70 -6.63 5.63 10.90
CA ARG A 70 -7.86 5.80 11.70
C ARG A 70 -8.16 4.57 12.56
N ALA A 71 -7.95 3.38 12.02
CA ALA A 71 -8.12 2.13 12.75
C ALA A 71 -7.17 2.03 13.95
N ALA A 72 -5.90 2.40 13.77
CA ALA A 72 -4.91 2.42 14.85
C ALA A 72 -5.27 3.45 15.93
N THR A 73 -5.72 4.64 15.54
CA THR A 73 -6.17 5.66 16.51
C THR A 73 -7.40 5.22 17.31
N ALA A 74 -8.33 4.48 16.71
CA ALA A 74 -9.51 3.98 17.40
C ALA A 74 -9.17 2.87 18.42
N LEU A 75 -8.20 2.01 18.09
CA LEU A 75 -7.68 0.98 18.99
C LEU A 75 -7.02 1.55 20.26
N ASP A 76 -6.46 2.74 20.16
CA ASP A 76 -5.84 3.43 21.30
C ASP A 76 -6.86 4.23 22.15
N GLN A 77 -8.05 4.52 21.63
CA GLN A 77 -9.12 5.27 22.34
C GLN A 77 -10.05 4.39 23.17
N ASP A 78 -9.95 3.06 23.04
CA ASP A 78 -10.65 2.06 23.84
C ASP A 78 -12.19 2.11 23.79
N ASP A 79 -12.76 2.42 22.62
CA ASP A 79 -14.19 2.30 22.36
C ASP A 79 -14.52 0.90 21.80
N ASP A 80 -14.90 -0.02 22.67
CA ASP A 80 -15.08 -1.46 22.40
C ASP A 80 -15.86 -1.78 21.11
N GLY A 81 -16.98 -1.10 20.88
CA GLY A 81 -17.82 -1.31 19.70
C GLY A 81 -17.08 -0.95 18.40
N THR A 82 -16.39 0.19 18.42
CA THR A 82 -15.60 0.66 17.28
C THR A 82 -14.38 -0.22 17.05
N VAL A 83 -13.70 -0.65 18.11
CA VAL A 83 -12.50 -1.49 18.03
C VAL A 83 -12.74 -2.80 17.29
N VAL A 84 -13.79 -3.55 17.65
CA VAL A 84 -14.11 -4.83 17.00
C VAL A 84 -14.34 -4.65 15.50
N ALA A 85 -15.03 -3.59 15.08
CA ALA A 85 -15.20 -3.28 13.66
C ALA A 85 -13.87 -2.95 12.95
N GLN A 86 -12.99 -2.16 13.58
CA GLN A 86 -11.68 -1.86 13.00
C GLN A 86 -10.81 -3.11 12.87
N LEU A 87 -10.86 -4.03 13.83
CA LEU A 87 -10.16 -5.33 13.75
C LEU A 87 -10.67 -6.15 12.54
N VAL A 88 -11.99 -6.28 12.38
CA VAL A 88 -12.58 -6.98 11.23
C VAL A 88 -12.18 -6.33 9.90
N GLY A 89 -12.32 -5.00 9.79
CA GLY A 89 -11.94 -4.26 8.57
C GLY A 89 -10.46 -4.36 8.25
N THR A 90 -9.60 -4.41 9.27
CA THR A 90 -8.15 -4.58 9.09
C THR A 90 -7.84 -5.97 8.55
N GLY A 91 -8.53 -7.00 9.04
CA GLY A 91 -8.45 -8.36 8.50
C GLY A 91 -8.84 -8.42 7.02
N GLU A 92 -9.97 -7.81 6.64
CA GLU A 92 -10.42 -7.75 5.24
C GLU A 92 -9.38 -7.08 4.32
N LEU A 93 -8.74 -6.01 4.78
CA LEU A 93 -7.68 -5.34 4.03
C LEU A 93 -6.42 -6.20 3.90
N LEU A 94 -6.03 -6.94 4.96
CA LEU A 94 -4.91 -7.87 4.92
C LEU A 94 -5.14 -9.00 3.91
N ASP A 95 -6.35 -9.55 3.85
CA ASP A 95 -6.72 -10.57 2.86
C ASP A 95 -6.65 -10.01 1.43
N ALA A 96 -7.14 -8.78 1.21
CA ALA A 96 -7.07 -8.12 -0.09
C ALA A 96 -5.61 -7.88 -0.54
N LEU A 97 -4.76 -7.44 0.39
CA LEU A 97 -3.33 -7.24 0.12
C LEU A 97 -2.62 -8.57 -0.15
N ALA A 98 -2.89 -9.61 0.63
CA ALA A 98 -2.30 -10.94 0.43
C ALA A 98 -2.67 -11.53 -0.94
N LYS A 99 -3.93 -11.38 -1.35
CA LYS A 99 -4.44 -11.87 -2.63
C LYS A 99 -3.80 -11.18 -3.84
N THR A 100 -3.55 -9.88 -3.73
CA THR A 100 -3.01 -9.04 -4.82
C THR A 100 -1.50 -8.78 -4.71
N ALA A 101 -0.81 -9.49 -3.81
CA ALA A 101 0.60 -9.26 -3.54
C ALA A 101 1.52 -9.86 -4.62
N PRO A 102 2.66 -9.20 -4.91
CA PRO A 102 3.71 -9.76 -5.73
C PRO A 102 4.31 -11.01 -5.06
N ALA A 103 4.92 -11.88 -5.87
CA ALA A 103 5.46 -13.16 -5.39
C ALA A 103 6.44 -13.01 -4.21
N THR A 104 7.20 -11.92 -4.18
CA THR A 104 8.21 -11.63 -3.14
C THR A 104 7.61 -11.45 -1.75
N THR A 105 6.40 -10.91 -1.62
CA THR A 105 5.76 -10.64 -0.32
C THR A 105 4.52 -11.48 -0.06
N ARG A 106 3.96 -12.14 -1.09
CA ARG A 106 2.71 -12.90 -1.01
C ARG A 106 2.68 -13.91 0.13
N ARG A 107 3.78 -14.66 0.34
CA ARG A 107 3.84 -15.67 1.40
C ARG A 107 3.66 -15.04 2.78
N GLU A 108 4.47 -14.03 3.09
CA GLU A 108 4.44 -13.34 4.38
C GLU A 108 3.10 -12.62 4.58
N LEU A 109 2.55 -11.97 3.56
CA LEU A 109 1.24 -11.33 3.67
C LEU A 109 0.10 -12.33 3.90
N SER A 110 0.16 -13.51 3.28
CA SER A 110 -0.80 -14.59 3.54
C SER A 110 -0.69 -15.12 4.97
N GLN A 111 0.53 -15.22 5.52
CA GLN A 111 0.73 -15.63 6.90
C GLN A 111 0.29 -14.56 7.90
N ALA A 112 0.55 -13.28 7.59
CA ALA A 112 0.06 -12.15 8.37
C ALA A 112 -1.47 -12.16 8.44
N ALA A 113 -2.15 -12.29 7.30
CA ALA A 113 -3.62 -12.34 7.23
C ALA A 113 -4.18 -13.51 8.06
N ARG A 114 -3.65 -14.73 7.89
CA ARG A 114 -4.06 -15.91 8.67
C ARG A 114 -3.81 -15.77 10.18
N ALA A 115 -2.68 -15.19 10.57
CA ALA A 115 -2.38 -14.94 11.96
C ALA A 115 -3.34 -13.90 12.54
N PHE A 116 -3.61 -12.82 11.81
CA PHE A 116 -4.50 -11.76 12.25
C PHE A 116 -5.98 -12.18 12.29
N GLU A 117 -6.42 -13.06 11.40
CA GLU A 117 -7.76 -13.67 11.45
C GLU A 117 -8.02 -14.30 12.82
N ARG A 118 -7.03 -14.96 13.44
CA ARG A 118 -7.14 -15.49 14.80
C ARG A 118 -7.30 -14.39 15.86
N ALA A 119 -6.70 -13.21 15.65
CA ALA A 119 -6.87 -12.06 16.54
C ALA A 119 -8.28 -11.46 16.43
N THR A 120 -8.91 -11.51 15.25
CA THR A 120 -10.27 -10.99 15.05
C THR A 120 -11.38 -11.86 15.65
N ARG A 121 -11.05 -13.06 16.18
CA ARG A 121 -12.02 -13.96 16.79
C ARG A 121 -12.51 -13.40 18.13
N THR A 122 -13.69 -12.80 18.10
CA THR A 122 -14.41 -12.28 19.26
C THR A 122 -15.80 -12.92 19.34
N HIS A 123 -16.25 -13.23 20.55
CA HIS A 123 -17.60 -13.80 20.81
C HIS A 123 -18.71 -12.74 20.74
N GLU A 124 -18.32 -11.47 20.72
CA GLU A 124 -19.24 -10.35 20.62
C GLU A 124 -19.55 -10.07 19.16
N ARG A 125 -20.84 -10.10 18.83
CA ARG A 125 -21.31 -9.65 17.52
C ARG A 125 -20.90 -8.19 17.37
N ALA A 126 -20.11 -7.89 16.33
CA ALA A 126 -19.91 -6.52 15.88
C ALA A 126 -21.29 -5.89 15.63
N ALA A 127 -21.81 -5.18 16.62
CA ALA A 127 -23.10 -4.52 16.55
C ALA A 127 -22.93 -3.32 15.61
N ARG A 128 -23.04 -3.57 14.29
CA ARG A 128 -23.06 -2.56 13.22
C ARG A 128 -21.99 -1.45 13.34
N ALA A 129 -20.83 -1.74 13.90
CA ALA A 129 -19.79 -0.73 14.04
C ALA A 129 -19.11 -0.42 12.69
N ASP A 130 -18.84 0.87 12.46
CA ASP A 130 -18.54 1.44 11.15
C ASP A 130 -17.08 1.20 10.72
N HIS A 131 -16.85 0.12 9.97
CA HIS A 131 -15.59 -0.18 9.27
C HIS A 131 -15.74 0.00 7.75
N ARG A 132 -16.69 0.84 7.30
CA ARG A 132 -16.95 1.07 5.86
C ARG A 132 -15.70 1.57 5.14
N ALA A 133 -14.89 2.41 5.79
CA ALA A 133 -13.66 2.95 5.21
C ALA A 133 -12.61 1.86 4.92
N LEU A 134 -12.34 0.96 5.87
CA LEU A 134 -11.42 -0.17 5.67
C LEU A 134 -11.94 -1.14 4.62
N ARG A 135 -13.25 -1.45 4.65
CA ARG A 135 -13.87 -2.30 3.63
C ARG A 135 -13.79 -1.69 2.23
N SER A 136 -14.03 -0.38 2.10
CA SER A 136 -13.87 0.34 0.84
C SER A 136 -12.43 0.30 0.35
N ALA A 137 -11.44 0.43 1.25
CA ALA A 137 -10.04 0.29 0.91
C ALA A 137 -9.69 -1.13 0.43
N ALA A 138 -10.18 -2.17 1.12
CA ALA A 138 -10.00 -3.56 0.73
C ALA A 138 -10.59 -3.84 -0.66
N ARG A 139 -11.81 -3.36 -0.94
CA ARG A 139 -12.43 -3.44 -2.27
C ARG A 139 -11.61 -2.69 -3.32
N GLY A 140 -11.12 -1.50 -3.00
CA GLY A 140 -10.26 -0.72 -3.89
C GLY A 140 -8.98 -1.46 -4.26
N VAL A 141 -8.33 -2.11 -3.30
CA VAL A 141 -7.14 -2.97 -3.53
C VAL A 141 -7.48 -4.16 -4.41
N LEU A 142 -8.60 -4.85 -4.16
CA LEU A 142 -9.05 -5.98 -4.99
C LEU A 142 -9.39 -5.55 -6.42
N ARG A 143 -10.11 -4.43 -6.60
CA ARG A 143 -10.44 -3.88 -7.92
C ARG A 143 -9.18 -3.48 -8.68
N ALA A 144 -8.19 -2.90 -8.01
CA ALA A 144 -6.93 -2.51 -8.62
C ALA A 144 -6.12 -3.68 -9.18
N GLY A 145 -6.27 -4.87 -8.58
CA GLY A 145 -5.57 -6.10 -8.99
C GLY A 145 -4.13 -6.20 -8.49
N ASP A 146 -3.38 -7.10 -9.11
CA ASP A 146 -2.04 -7.50 -8.68
C ASP A 146 -1.04 -6.34 -8.71
N ALA A 147 -0.30 -6.12 -7.61
CA ALA A 147 0.87 -5.26 -7.61
C ALA A 147 2.08 -6.01 -8.18
N LEU A 148 2.89 -5.28 -8.92
CA LEU A 148 4.14 -5.81 -9.48
C LEU A 148 5.31 -5.74 -8.50
N GLY A 149 5.16 -5.05 -7.36
CA GLY A 149 6.21 -4.90 -6.35
C GLY A 149 7.40 -4.05 -6.77
N ARG A 150 7.25 -3.27 -7.86
CA ARG A 150 8.30 -2.42 -8.43
C ARG A 150 7.79 -1.00 -8.61
N GLY A 151 8.69 -0.03 -8.66
CA GLY A 151 8.30 1.36 -8.85
C GLY A 151 7.42 1.86 -7.71
N GLU A 152 6.40 2.64 -8.07
CA GLU A 152 5.44 3.21 -7.12
C GLU A 152 4.65 2.13 -6.34
N ASP A 153 4.40 0.96 -6.95
CA ASP A 153 3.70 -0.14 -6.30
C ASP A 153 4.47 -0.68 -5.09
N GLY A 154 5.80 -0.81 -5.21
CA GLY A 154 6.65 -1.30 -4.12
C GLY A 154 6.65 -0.35 -2.92
N GLY A 155 6.83 0.95 -3.17
CA GLY A 155 6.84 1.95 -2.10
C GLY A 155 5.46 2.22 -1.49
N THR A 156 4.38 2.19 -2.26
CA THR A 156 3.02 2.30 -1.69
C THR A 156 2.62 1.04 -0.92
N THR A 157 3.13 -0.13 -1.32
CA THR A 157 3.04 -1.36 -0.51
C THR A 157 3.80 -1.19 0.80
N ALA A 158 5.05 -0.74 0.77
CA ALA A 158 5.83 -0.47 1.99
C ALA A 158 5.11 0.52 2.93
N MET A 159 4.53 1.58 2.38
CA MET A 159 3.78 2.59 3.12
C MET A 159 2.56 2.02 3.85
N VAL A 160 1.70 1.22 3.18
CA VAL A 160 0.55 0.61 3.86
C VAL A 160 0.99 -0.47 4.86
N LEU A 161 2.05 -1.23 4.55
CA LEU A 161 2.57 -2.25 5.46
C LEU A 161 3.17 -1.65 6.74
N SER A 162 3.86 -0.50 6.65
CA SER A 162 4.37 0.17 7.85
C SER A 162 3.24 0.60 8.79
N THR A 163 2.12 1.10 8.23
CA THR A 163 0.95 1.46 9.03
C THR A 163 0.22 0.22 9.57
N LEU A 164 0.17 -0.88 8.81
CA LEU A 164 -0.41 -2.14 9.27
C LEU A 164 0.38 -2.79 10.41
N VAL A 165 1.71 -2.62 10.45
CA VAL A 165 2.50 -3.04 11.62
C VAL A 165 2.04 -2.28 12.87
N LEU A 166 1.76 -0.97 12.76
CA LEU A 166 1.32 -0.16 13.89
C LEU A 166 -0.09 -0.58 14.38
N VAL A 167 -1.06 -0.73 13.46
CA VAL A 167 -2.42 -1.16 13.84
C VAL A 167 -2.46 -2.56 14.46
N THR A 168 -1.61 -3.49 13.99
CA THR A 168 -1.56 -4.85 14.55
C THR A 168 -0.89 -4.89 15.93
N LEU A 169 0.07 -4.00 16.20
CA LEU A 169 0.61 -3.82 17.55
C LEU A 169 -0.39 -3.13 18.48
N ALA A 170 -1.14 -2.13 18.00
CA ALA A 170 -2.23 -1.52 18.75
C ALA A 170 -3.30 -2.56 19.12
N ALA A 171 -3.70 -3.42 18.17
CA ALA A 171 -4.57 -4.56 18.42
C ALA A 171 -4.01 -5.51 19.50
N ALA A 172 -2.71 -5.82 19.46
CA ALA A 172 -2.08 -6.66 20.47
C ALA A 172 -2.11 -6.02 21.87
N ARG A 173 -1.91 -4.70 21.98
CA ARG A 173 -2.00 -3.95 23.24
C ARG A 173 -3.43 -3.96 23.77
N TRP A 174 -4.39 -3.61 22.92
CA TRP A 174 -5.81 -3.62 23.26
C TRP A 174 -6.25 -5.01 23.77
N HIS A 175 -5.96 -6.08 23.01
CA HIS A 175 -6.24 -7.45 23.46
C HIS A 175 -5.56 -7.79 24.79
N SER A 176 -4.31 -7.34 25.01
CA SER A 176 -3.60 -7.60 26.26
C SER A 176 -4.27 -6.88 27.45
N ALA A 177 -4.72 -5.64 27.26
CA ALA A 177 -5.46 -4.88 28.27
C ALA A 177 -6.79 -5.56 28.65
N HIS A 178 -7.41 -6.26 27.69
CA HIS A 178 -8.68 -6.98 27.87
C HIS A 178 -8.52 -8.45 28.30
N GLY A 179 -7.30 -8.90 28.61
CA GLY A 179 -7.05 -10.30 29.00
C GLY A 179 -7.15 -11.33 27.87
N HIS A 180 -7.24 -10.89 26.61
CA HIS A 180 -7.32 -11.72 25.41
C HIS A 180 -5.93 -12.22 24.96
N ALA A 181 -5.27 -13.03 25.80
CA ALA A 181 -3.86 -13.41 25.60
C ALA A 181 -3.57 -14.11 24.26
N GLN A 182 -4.46 -15.00 23.80
CA GLN A 182 -4.28 -15.71 22.53
C GLN A 182 -4.42 -14.78 21.32
N GLN A 183 -5.38 -13.86 21.35
CA GLN A 183 -5.59 -12.85 20.30
C GLN A 183 -4.43 -11.85 20.28
N ALA A 184 -3.92 -11.44 21.45
CA ALA A 184 -2.75 -10.59 21.54
C ALA A 184 -1.51 -11.27 20.93
N ALA A 185 -1.29 -12.56 21.21
CA ALA A 185 -0.20 -13.33 20.60
C ALA A 185 -0.36 -13.45 19.08
N ALA A 186 -1.58 -13.70 18.59
CA ALA A 186 -1.89 -13.78 17.17
C ALA A 186 -1.64 -12.44 16.44
N ALA A 187 -2.03 -11.31 17.06
CA ALA A 187 -1.78 -9.97 16.52
C ALA A 187 -0.27 -9.65 16.44
N ARG A 188 0.51 -10.02 17.46
CA ARG A 188 1.99 -9.89 17.43
C ARG A 188 2.62 -10.76 16.34
N GLN A 189 2.12 -11.99 16.14
CA GLN A 189 2.59 -12.86 15.06
C GLN A 189 2.30 -12.25 13.68
N ALA A 190 1.11 -11.66 13.50
CA ALA A 190 0.79 -10.94 12.27
C ALA A 190 1.75 -9.76 12.02
N ALA A 191 2.03 -8.95 13.05
CA ALA A 191 3.01 -7.87 12.98
C ALA A 191 4.41 -8.35 12.54
N GLN A 192 4.85 -9.52 13.02
CA GLN A 192 6.14 -10.10 12.61
C GLN A 192 6.18 -10.44 11.11
N HIS A 193 5.14 -11.08 10.58
CA HIS A 193 5.05 -11.36 9.13
C HIS A 193 4.96 -10.07 8.31
N LEU A 194 4.22 -9.07 8.80
CA LEU A 194 4.13 -7.76 8.15
C LEU A 194 5.48 -7.04 8.10
N ARG A 195 6.30 -7.12 9.16
CA ARG A 195 7.66 -6.57 9.16
C ARG A 195 8.54 -7.21 8.09
N THR A 196 8.50 -8.53 7.95
CA THR A 196 9.27 -9.24 6.91
C THR A 196 8.81 -8.81 5.51
N ALA A 197 7.50 -8.72 5.28
CA ALA A 197 6.95 -8.24 4.01
C ALA A 197 7.31 -6.75 3.75
N TYR A 198 7.27 -5.93 4.79
CA TYR A 198 7.65 -4.52 4.75
C TYR A 198 9.11 -4.36 4.34
N GLN A 199 10.04 -5.06 4.98
CA GLN A 199 11.48 -4.98 4.66
C GLN A 199 11.74 -5.29 3.17
N ALA A 200 11.08 -6.33 2.64
CA ALA A 200 11.19 -6.68 1.23
C ALA A 200 10.61 -5.60 0.28
N ALA A 201 9.46 -5.01 0.63
CA ALA A 201 8.81 -3.97 -0.17
C ALA A 201 9.54 -2.61 -0.08
N ALA A 202 10.10 -2.28 1.08
CA ALA A 202 10.71 -1.00 1.39
C ALA A 202 12.16 -0.90 0.88
N ALA A 203 12.86 -2.03 0.72
CA ALA A 203 14.28 -2.03 0.37
C ALA A 203 14.60 -1.25 -0.94
N PRO A 204 13.90 -1.45 -2.07
CA PRO A 204 14.16 -0.66 -3.29
C PRO A 204 13.92 0.85 -3.15
N PRO A 205 12.74 1.34 -2.67
CA PRO A 205 12.50 2.77 -2.55
C PRO A 205 13.40 3.45 -1.51
N LEU A 206 13.66 2.81 -0.36
CA LEU A 206 14.56 3.39 0.66
C LEU A 206 15.99 3.49 0.15
N ARG A 207 16.48 2.50 -0.62
CA ARG A 207 17.79 2.60 -1.29
C ARG A 207 17.84 3.75 -2.28
N ALA A 208 16.79 3.95 -3.08
CA ALA A 208 16.74 5.06 -4.02
C ALA A 208 16.78 6.44 -3.32
N MET A 209 16.12 6.56 -2.16
CA MET A 209 16.16 7.77 -1.33
C MET A 209 17.53 7.98 -0.70
N HIS A 210 18.14 6.92 -0.17
CA HIS A 210 19.51 6.92 0.34
C HIS A 210 20.50 7.43 -0.72
N ASP A 211 20.43 6.88 -1.93
CA ASP A 211 21.26 7.30 -3.05
C ASP A 211 21.03 8.76 -3.44
N HIS A 212 19.79 9.24 -3.33
CA HIS A 212 19.45 10.65 -3.56
C HIS A 212 20.08 11.57 -2.51
N ALA A 213 20.01 11.22 -1.23
CA ALA A 213 20.63 12.01 -0.16
C ALA A 213 22.14 12.14 -0.30
N ARG A 214 22.83 11.06 -0.73
CA ARG A 214 24.28 11.11 -0.99
C ARG A 214 24.68 12.08 -2.09
N ARG A 215 23.76 12.41 -3.01
CA ARG A 215 23.98 13.40 -4.08
C ARG A 215 23.65 14.84 -3.67
N LEU A 216 23.02 15.05 -2.51
CA LEU A 216 22.70 16.40 -2.04
C LEU A 216 23.99 17.15 -1.65
N PRO A 217 24.11 18.46 -1.94
CA PRO A 217 25.19 19.28 -1.43
C PRO A 217 25.25 19.27 0.10
N GLU A 218 26.46 19.31 0.69
CA GLU A 218 26.66 19.31 2.14
C GLU A 218 25.86 20.43 2.87
N PRO A 219 25.80 21.68 2.37
CA PRO A 219 24.99 22.71 3.01
C PRO A 219 23.49 22.36 3.10
N VAL A 220 22.97 21.66 2.09
CA VAL A 220 21.56 21.22 2.05
C VAL A 220 21.32 20.11 3.07
N ARG A 221 22.26 19.16 3.22
CA ARG A 221 22.17 18.14 4.26
C ARG A 221 22.22 18.73 5.66
N HIS A 222 23.11 19.70 5.90
CA HIS A 222 23.18 20.41 7.18
C HIS A 222 21.88 21.15 7.49
N GLN A 223 21.28 21.83 6.50
CA GLN A 223 20.01 22.53 6.68
C GLN A 223 18.88 21.57 7.08
N HIS A 224 18.73 20.44 6.39
CA HIS A 224 17.69 19.44 6.73
C HIS A 224 17.97 18.77 8.08
N THR A 225 19.24 18.53 8.41
CA THR A 225 19.64 18.04 9.74
C THR A 225 19.24 19.02 10.84
N ALA A 226 19.53 20.31 10.66
CA ALA A 226 19.13 21.36 11.60
C ALA A 226 17.60 21.45 11.72
N THR A 227 16.88 21.23 10.61
CA THR A 227 15.41 21.19 10.61
C THR A 227 14.86 20.05 11.46
N ILE A 228 15.44 18.84 11.34
CA ILE A 228 15.04 17.69 12.19
C ILE A 228 15.36 17.97 13.66
N VAL A 229 16.56 18.46 13.96
CA VAL A 229 16.98 18.77 15.34
C VAL A 229 16.09 19.85 15.96
N GLY A 230 15.70 20.87 15.20
CA GLY A 230 14.83 21.94 15.69
C GLY A 230 13.36 21.49 15.86
N ALA A 231 12.87 20.61 15.00
CA ALA A 231 11.49 20.11 15.09
C ALA A 231 11.32 19.00 16.13
N LEU A 232 12.35 18.16 16.34
CA LEU A 232 12.32 16.94 17.15
C LEU A 232 13.55 16.84 18.07
N PRO A 233 13.74 17.78 19.02
CA PRO A 233 14.98 17.87 19.79
C PRO A 233 15.25 16.62 20.63
N GLU A 234 14.21 16.00 21.20
CA GLU A 234 14.34 14.82 22.06
C GLU A 234 14.68 13.55 21.25
N GLN A 235 14.16 13.44 20.03
CA GLN A 235 14.31 12.25 19.19
C GLN A 235 15.50 12.36 18.22
N ALA A 236 16.01 13.57 17.94
CA ALA A 236 17.01 13.80 16.90
C ALA A 236 18.30 13.00 17.10
N ALA A 237 18.77 12.83 18.34
CA ALA A 237 19.94 12.02 18.64
C ALA A 237 19.71 10.54 18.28
N ARG A 238 18.54 9.99 18.60
CA ARG A 238 18.15 8.62 18.24
C ARG A 238 18.02 8.46 16.72
N LEU A 239 17.27 9.36 16.07
CA LEU A 239 17.03 9.32 14.63
C LEU A 239 18.33 9.31 13.81
N ARG A 240 19.35 10.04 14.25
CA ARG A 240 20.66 10.10 13.57
C ARG A 240 21.39 8.75 13.53
N HIS A 241 21.20 7.91 14.54
CA HIS A 241 21.86 6.61 14.65
C HIS A 241 20.99 5.47 14.08
N GLU A 242 19.70 5.72 13.83
CA GLU A 242 18.81 4.75 13.22
C GLU A 242 19.03 4.66 11.69
N PRO A 243 18.83 3.46 11.10
CA PRO A 243 18.86 3.31 9.66
C PRO A 243 17.79 4.19 9.00
N GLY A 244 18.02 4.61 7.75
CA GLY A 244 17.09 5.46 7.02
C GLY A 244 17.25 6.96 7.26
N TRP A 245 18.21 7.40 8.09
CA TRP A 245 18.51 8.83 8.29
C TRP A 245 18.71 9.59 6.97
N ASP A 246 19.55 9.07 6.08
CA ASP A 246 19.78 9.66 4.76
C ASP A 246 18.49 9.68 3.91
N ALA A 247 17.70 8.61 3.95
CA ALA A 247 16.41 8.56 3.24
C ALA A 247 15.39 9.59 3.79
N LEU A 248 15.46 9.90 5.09
CA LEU A 248 14.66 10.95 5.71
C LEU A 248 15.10 12.33 5.21
N LEU A 249 16.40 12.62 5.17
CA LEU A 249 16.93 13.87 4.60
C LEU A 249 16.51 14.06 3.14
N ALA A 250 16.61 13.00 2.31
CA ALA A 250 16.12 13.02 0.94
C ALA A 250 14.61 13.29 0.84
N THR A 251 13.84 12.79 1.81
CA THR A 251 12.39 12.99 1.85
C THR A 251 12.02 14.42 2.21
N LEU A 252 12.73 15.05 3.16
CA LEU A 252 12.56 16.48 3.48
C LEU A 252 12.96 17.37 2.31
N ASP A 253 14.04 17.03 1.59
CA ASP A 253 14.44 17.78 0.41
C ASP A 253 13.37 17.72 -0.69
N GLN A 254 12.76 16.55 -0.92
CA GLN A 254 11.67 16.39 -1.88
C GLN A 254 10.40 17.13 -1.46
N ALA A 255 10.05 17.09 -0.17
CA ALA A 255 8.93 17.86 0.35
C ALA A 255 9.12 19.36 0.11
N ARG A 256 10.33 19.88 0.36
CA ARG A 256 10.69 21.27 0.07
C ARG A 256 10.56 21.61 -1.41
N HIS A 257 11.07 20.78 -2.30
CA HIS A 257 10.95 21.00 -3.76
C HIS A 257 9.50 20.88 -4.26
N ALA A 258 8.65 20.16 -3.55
CA ALA A 258 7.21 20.09 -3.82
C ALA A 258 6.42 21.27 -3.21
N GLY A 259 7.09 22.23 -2.57
CA GLY A 259 6.47 23.45 -2.02
C GLY A 259 5.95 23.32 -0.58
N HIS A 260 6.29 22.24 0.13
CA HIS A 260 5.93 22.09 1.53
C HIS A 260 7.01 22.63 2.47
N ASP A 261 6.61 23.10 3.66
CA ASP A 261 7.54 23.40 4.76
C ASP A 261 7.92 22.10 5.49
N PRO A 262 9.20 21.67 5.45
CA PRO A 262 9.64 20.45 6.10
C PRO A 262 9.49 20.48 7.63
N ALA A 263 9.62 21.65 8.27
CA ALA A 263 9.49 21.78 9.72
C ALA A 263 8.03 21.60 10.17
N ALA A 264 7.10 22.25 9.47
CA ALA A 264 5.67 22.06 9.71
C ALA A 264 5.23 20.60 9.48
N LEU A 265 5.70 19.98 8.39
CA LEU A 265 5.40 18.58 8.10
C LEU A 265 5.88 17.64 9.21
N LEU A 266 7.13 17.83 9.69
CA LEU A 266 7.67 17.03 10.79
C LEU A 266 6.80 17.12 12.04
N LYS A 267 6.37 18.33 12.43
CA LYS A 267 5.46 18.52 13.56
C LYS A 267 4.14 17.77 13.35
N THR A 268 3.51 17.94 12.19
CA THR A 268 2.24 17.27 11.86
C THR A 268 2.35 15.74 11.91
N VAL A 269 3.45 15.14 11.43
CA VAL A 269 3.59 13.67 11.41
C VAL A 269 4.03 13.07 12.74
N VAL A 270 4.55 13.89 13.66
CA VAL A 270 5.02 13.47 15.00
C VAL A 270 3.93 13.58 16.06
N GLU A 271 3.00 14.52 15.94
CA GLU A 271 1.81 14.59 16.81
C GLU A 271 0.98 13.29 16.81
N GLN A 272 1.17 12.44 15.80
CA GLN A 272 0.59 11.11 15.71
C GLN A 272 1.39 10.10 16.56
N ARG A 273 0.84 9.77 17.73
CA ARG A 273 1.37 8.96 18.87
C ARG A 273 1.99 7.57 18.59
N GLU A 274 2.19 7.15 17.35
CA GLU A 274 2.65 5.79 17.01
C GLU A 274 4.18 5.64 16.86
N LEU A 275 4.96 6.68 17.18
CA LEU A 275 6.43 6.67 16.98
C LEU A 275 7.17 5.81 18.01
N ASP A 276 6.68 5.70 19.24
CA ASP A 276 7.41 5.00 20.32
C ASP A 276 7.43 3.48 20.13
N THR A 277 6.42 2.93 19.43
CA THR A 277 6.34 1.51 19.09
C THR A 277 7.02 1.15 17.77
N ALA A 278 7.52 2.13 17.04
CA ALA A 278 8.21 1.90 15.79
C ALA A 278 9.59 1.28 16.05
N GLU A 279 9.88 0.18 15.36
CA GLU A 279 11.20 -0.46 15.37
C GLU A 279 12.26 0.42 14.68
N ASN A 280 11.83 1.19 13.68
CA ASN A 280 12.62 2.23 13.03
C ASN A 280 11.73 3.46 12.84
N VAL A 281 12.06 4.55 13.53
CA VAL A 281 11.29 5.79 13.54
C VAL A 281 11.51 6.56 12.24
N ASN A 282 12.72 6.55 11.68
CA ASN A 282 13.02 7.21 10.40
C ASN A 282 12.11 6.67 9.28
N ASP A 283 11.94 5.35 9.20
CA ASP A 283 11.08 4.70 8.21
C ASP A 283 9.62 5.16 8.32
N VAL A 284 9.08 5.23 9.54
CA VAL A 284 7.71 5.70 9.78
C VAL A 284 7.57 7.17 9.36
N LEU A 285 8.54 8.03 9.71
CA LEU A 285 8.54 9.44 9.32
C LEU A 285 8.62 9.60 7.80
N ILE A 286 9.48 8.84 7.12
CA ILE A 286 9.61 8.86 5.65
C ILE A 286 8.26 8.57 5.00
N TRP A 287 7.59 7.48 5.41
CA TRP A 287 6.34 7.06 4.79
C TRP A 287 5.19 8.02 5.10
N ARG A 288 5.09 8.52 6.34
CA ARG A 288 4.08 9.51 6.73
C ARG A 288 4.26 10.83 6.00
N ILE A 289 5.47 11.39 5.94
CA ILE A 289 5.73 12.64 5.23
C ILE A 289 5.35 12.49 3.76
N ARG A 290 5.75 11.39 3.11
CA ARG A 290 5.38 11.13 1.71
C ARG A 290 3.88 10.98 1.50
N HIS A 291 3.18 10.33 2.42
CA HIS A 291 1.72 10.22 2.38
C HIS A 291 1.06 11.60 2.52
N THR A 292 1.40 12.35 3.58
CA THR A 292 0.80 13.66 3.91
C THR A 292 1.09 14.71 2.84
N ALA A 293 2.30 14.73 2.28
CA ALA A 293 2.70 15.67 1.23
C ALA A 293 2.41 15.15 -0.19
N GLY A 294 1.75 13.99 -0.36
CA GLY A 294 1.43 13.44 -1.68
C GLY A 294 2.65 13.15 -2.56
N LEU A 295 3.82 12.90 -1.96
CA LEU A 295 5.07 12.69 -2.69
C LEU A 295 5.09 11.30 -3.35
N PRO A 296 5.72 11.14 -4.53
CA PRO A 296 6.01 9.83 -5.11
C PRO A 296 6.76 8.93 -4.13
N THR A 297 6.62 7.61 -4.21
CA THR A 297 7.33 6.71 -3.28
C THR A 297 8.76 6.40 -3.68
N ILE A 298 9.14 6.75 -4.91
CA ILE A 298 10.52 6.73 -5.38
C ILE A 298 10.89 8.14 -5.83
N PRO A 299 12.09 8.65 -5.45
CA PRO A 299 12.63 9.87 -6.00
C PRO A 299 12.53 9.87 -7.53
N LYS A 300 11.92 10.89 -8.14
CA LYS A 300 12.05 11.07 -9.58
C LYS A 300 13.54 11.27 -9.87
N PRO A 301 14.13 10.58 -10.87
CA PRO A 301 15.47 10.92 -11.31
C PRO A 301 15.45 12.41 -11.66
N ALA A 302 16.41 13.16 -11.11
CA ALA A 302 16.57 14.57 -11.45
C ALA A 302 16.69 14.63 -12.97
N THR A 303 15.65 15.14 -13.61
CA THR A 303 15.72 15.44 -15.04
C THR A 303 16.55 16.72 -15.09
N GLY A 304 17.88 16.57 -15.02
CA GLY A 304 18.74 17.61 -15.54
C GLY A 304 18.33 17.85 -17.00
N PRO A 305 18.45 19.08 -17.52
CA PRO A 305 18.21 19.30 -18.94
C PRO A 305 19.02 18.26 -19.70
N ALA A 306 18.32 17.38 -20.44
CA ALA A 306 18.97 16.38 -21.25
C ALA A 306 20.03 17.12 -22.09
N PRO A 307 21.29 16.65 -22.14
CA PRO A 307 22.26 17.28 -23.03
C PRO A 307 21.62 17.30 -24.41
N ALA A 308 21.47 18.50 -24.96
CA ALA A 308 20.87 18.72 -26.27
C ALA A 308 21.61 17.81 -27.23
N ARG A 309 20.96 16.69 -27.60
CA ARG A 309 21.51 15.73 -28.55
C ARG A 309 21.75 16.56 -29.82
N PRO A 310 22.99 16.68 -30.32
CA PRO A 310 23.24 17.47 -31.51
C PRO A 310 22.32 16.92 -32.60
N ARG A 311 21.41 17.78 -33.05
CA ARG A 311 20.43 17.47 -34.09
C ARG A 311 21.26 17.18 -35.32
N ALA A 312 21.41 15.90 -35.66
CA ALA A 312 22.03 15.50 -36.91
C ALA A 312 21.29 16.24 -38.05
N PRO A 313 22.00 16.93 -38.96
CA PRO A 313 21.35 17.62 -40.06
C PRO A 313 20.55 16.59 -40.86
N LYS A 314 19.27 16.92 -41.11
CA LYS A 314 18.42 16.15 -42.02
C LYS A 314 19.17 16.04 -43.36
N PRO A 315 19.29 14.83 -43.97
CA PRO A 315 19.75 14.74 -45.33
C PRO A 315 18.79 15.54 -46.21
N THR A 316 19.33 16.54 -46.88
CA THR A 316 18.64 17.32 -47.90
C THR A 316 18.13 16.34 -48.96
N ALA A 317 16.82 16.28 -49.14
CA ALA A 317 16.23 15.52 -50.24
C ALA A 317 16.79 16.10 -51.55
N VAL A 318 17.57 15.29 -52.27
CA VAL A 318 17.99 15.60 -53.63
C VAL A 318 16.73 15.59 -54.49
N VAL A 319 16.31 16.77 -54.91
CA VAL A 319 15.24 16.93 -55.90
C VAL A 319 15.81 16.48 -57.24
N THR A 320 15.45 15.28 -57.67
CA THR A 320 15.75 14.79 -59.01
C THR A 320 14.83 15.52 -59.98
N TYR A 321 15.37 16.52 -60.70
CA TYR A 321 14.67 17.14 -61.82
C TYR A 321 14.50 16.10 -62.93
N THR A 322 13.26 15.71 -63.17
CA THR A 322 12.90 14.91 -64.35
C THR A 322 12.69 15.89 -65.51
N THR A 323 13.59 15.85 -66.49
CA THR A 323 13.52 16.66 -67.72
C THR A 323 12.32 16.21 -68.57
N PRO A 324 11.44 17.12 -69.03
CA PRO A 324 10.35 16.75 -69.91
C PRO A 324 10.87 16.52 -71.34
N THR A 325 10.54 15.36 -71.90
CA THR A 325 10.84 14.96 -73.27
C THR A 325 9.95 15.75 -74.25
N PRO A 326 10.48 16.37 -75.32
CA PRO A 326 9.64 17.01 -76.32
C PRO A 326 9.11 15.97 -77.32
N SER A 327 7.81 16.08 -77.58
CA SER A 327 7.07 15.30 -78.56
C SER A 327 7.31 15.78 -79.99
N GLY A 328 7.64 14.83 -80.88
CA GLY A 328 7.13 14.82 -82.26
C GLY A 328 8.17 14.85 -83.37
N GLN A 329 8.31 13.74 -84.11
CA GLN A 329 7.79 13.62 -85.47
C GLN A 329 8.08 12.24 -86.12
N ARG A 330 6.97 11.59 -86.53
CA ARG A 330 6.68 11.02 -87.87
C ARG A 330 7.59 9.93 -88.50
N ARG A 331 6.97 8.76 -88.73
CA ARG A 331 6.94 7.87 -89.95
C ARG A 331 8.30 7.39 -90.52
N SER A 332 8.51 6.17 -91.03
CA SER A 332 7.65 5.17 -91.71
C SER A 332 8.42 3.84 -91.91
N ARG A 333 7.66 2.73 -92.08
CA ARG A 333 7.88 1.55 -92.98
C ARG A 333 9.26 0.86 -92.90
N ARG A 334 9.34 -0.45 -92.66
CA ARG A 334 8.73 -1.55 -93.43
C ARG A 334 8.75 -2.83 -92.59
#